data_AF-A0A1L8CK73-F1
#
_entry.id   AF-A0A1L8CK73-F1
#
_cell.length_a   1.000
_cell.length_b   1.000
_cell.length_c   1.000
_cell.angle_alpha   90.00
_cell.angle_beta   90.00
_cell.angle_gamma   90.00
#
_symmetry.space_group_name_H-M   'P 1'
#
loop_
_entity.id
_entity.type
_entity.pdbx_description
1 polymer ?
#
loop_
_entity_poly.entity_id
_entity_poly.type
_entity_poly.pdbx_seq_one_letter_code
_entity_poly.pdbx_strand_id
1 'polypeptide(L)'
;MAHTIQQVIENAKAEFIEQQSNYEYPEDLIAEIADSSVPFYYNQIAEIAQSDIALMLDEPELGAASGDNFRGMENTPVAYIAANIYERVQQELFELLYEIQNQREAA
;
A
#
# COMPACT_ATOMS: atom_id res chain seq x y z
N MET A 1 6.20 -8.72 11.84
CA MET A 1 6.13 -7.38 11.22
C MET A 1 6.87 -7.47 9.90
N ALA A 2 6.37 -6.85 8.83
CA ALA A 2 7.03 -6.88 7.53
C ALA A 2 8.28 -6.00 7.56
N HIS A 3 9.34 -6.47 6.91
CA HIS A 3 10.65 -5.79 6.85
C HIS A 3 11.01 -5.35 5.42
N THR A 4 10.17 -5.70 4.43
CA THR A 4 10.38 -5.38 3.01
C THR A 4 9.06 -5.02 2.34
N ILE A 5 9.12 -4.28 1.24
CA ILE A 5 7.91 -3.91 0.49
C ILE A 5 7.18 -5.13 -0.06
N GLN A 6 7.92 -6.15 -0.50
CA GLN A 6 7.34 -7.39 -1.02
C GLN A 6 6.51 -8.12 0.04
N GLN A 7 7.01 -8.18 1.29
CA GLN A 7 6.24 -8.78 2.40
C GLN A 7 4.99 -7.98 2.74
N VAL A 8 5.04 -6.64 2.63
CA VAL A 8 3.85 -5.80 2.82
C VAL A 8 2.81 -6.12 1.77
N ILE A 9 3.20 -6.15 0.49
CA ILE A 9 2.32 -6.48 -0.64
C ILE A 9 1.73 -7.88 -0.49
N GLU A 10 2.54 -8.89 -0.12
CA GLU A 10 2.05 -10.26 0.06
C GLU A 10 1.02 -10.39 1.18
N ASN A 11 1.25 -9.71 2.31
CA ASN A 11 0.29 -9.68 3.41
C ASN A 11 -1.01 -8.96 3.00
N ALA A 12 -0.90 -7.82 2.31
CA ALA A 12 -2.04 -7.06 1.81
C ALA A 12 -2.87 -7.88 0.79
N LYS A 13 -2.22 -8.59 -0.14
CA LYS A 13 -2.89 -9.47 -1.12
C LYS A 13 -3.61 -10.61 -0.41
N ALA A 14 -2.99 -11.24 0.58
CA ALA A 14 -3.62 -12.31 1.36
C ALA A 14 -4.87 -11.81 2.10
N GLU A 15 -4.78 -10.65 2.74
CA GLU A 15 -5.90 -10.01 3.43
C GLU A 15 -7.04 -9.65 2.46
N PHE A 16 -6.70 -9.07 1.31
CA PHE A 16 -7.68 -8.73 0.28
C PHE A 16 -8.43 -9.95 -0.24
N ILE A 17 -7.73 -11.05 -0.52
CA ILE A 17 -8.34 -12.30 -1.00
C ILE A 17 -9.35 -12.85 0.01
N GLU A 18 -9.04 -12.77 1.30
CA GLU A 18 -9.90 -13.25 2.38
C GLU A 18 -11.19 -12.41 2.50
N GLN A 19 -11.10 -11.10 2.29
CA GLN A 19 -12.18 -10.17 2.63
C GLN A 19 -12.99 -9.67 1.42
N GLN A 20 -12.44 -9.63 0.21
CA GLN A 20 -13.06 -8.94 -0.94
C GLN A 20 -14.48 -9.43 -1.27
N SER A 21 -14.81 -10.70 -1.04
CA SER A 21 -16.14 -11.24 -1.35
C SER A 21 -17.25 -10.70 -0.43
N ASN A 22 -16.87 -10.06 0.68
CA ASN A 22 -17.80 -9.49 1.64
C ASN A 22 -18.14 -8.02 1.36
N TYR A 23 -17.45 -7.40 0.40
CA TYR A 23 -17.61 -5.98 0.04
C TYR A 23 -18.41 -5.85 -1.25
N GLU A 24 -19.33 -4.88 -1.28
CA GLU A 24 -20.06 -4.51 -2.50
C GLU A 24 -19.14 -3.80 -3.50
N TYR A 25 -18.20 -2.99 -2.99
CA TYR A 25 -17.18 -2.27 -3.75
C TYR A 25 -15.79 -2.67 -3.23
N PRO A 26 -15.16 -3.70 -3.81
CA PRO A 26 -13.82 -4.16 -3.40
C PRO A 26 -12.75 -3.06 -3.50
N GLU A 27 -12.96 -2.04 -4.32
CA GLU A 27 -12.07 -0.88 -4.47
C GLU A 27 -11.93 -0.07 -3.19
N ASP A 28 -13.01 0.03 -2.39
CA ASP A 28 -12.96 0.72 -1.10
C ASP A 28 -12.09 -0.06 -0.11
N LEU A 29 -12.18 -1.40 -0.14
CA LEU A 29 -11.33 -2.28 0.67
C LEU A 29 -9.85 -2.15 0.26
N ILE A 30 -9.55 -1.96 -1.02
CA ILE A 30 -8.17 -1.73 -1.50
C ILE A 30 -7.57 -0.50 -0.81
N ALA A 31 -8.31 0.61 -0.78
CA ALA A 31 -7.83 1.84 -0.14
C ALA A 31 -7.63 1.65 1.37
N GLU A 32 -8.53 0.91 2.03
CA GLU A 32 -8.45 0.62 3.47
C GLU A 32 -7.24 -0.27 3.81
N ILE A 33 -6.99 -1.34 3.03
CA ILE A 33 -5.83 -2.21 3.20
C ILE A 33 -4.53 -1.48 2.88
N ALA A 34 -4.51 -0.67 1.82
CA ALA A 34 -3.31 0.10 1.45
C ALA A 34 -2.92 1.08 2.58
N ASP A 35 -3.89 1.78 3.17
CA ASP A 35 -3.65 2.70 4.29
C ASP A 35 -3.15 1.95 5.54
N SER A 36 -3.79 0.83 5.89
CA SER A 36 -3.41 0.01 7.05
C SER A 36 -2.05 -0.69 6.89
N SER A 37 -1.61 -0.89 5.64
CA SER A 37 -0.33 -1.49 5.30
C SER A 37 0.86 -0.54 5.48
N VAL A 38 0.63 0.77 5.54
CA VAL A 38 1.70 1.76 5.80
C VAL A 38 2.10 1.69 7.27
N PRO A 39 3.38 1.42 7.59
CA PRO A 39 3.79 1.35 9.00
C PRO A 39 3.67 2.69 9.71
N PHE A 40 3.27 2.64 10.97
CA PHE A 40 3.17 3.82 11.82
C PHE A 40 4.55 4.41 12.19
N TYR A 41 5.54 3.57 12.44
CA TYR A 41 6.84 4.01 12.96
C TYR A 41 7.85 4.31 11.85
N TYR A 42 8.54 5.45 11.96
CA TYR A 42 9.47 5.92 10.92
C TYR A 42 10.67 4.98 10.70
N ASN A 43 11.11 4.25 11.72
CA ASN A 43 12.16 3.25 11.55
C ASN A 43 11.71 2.08 10.67
N GLN A 44 10.44 1.69 10.72
CA GLN A 44 9.87 0.63 9.88
C GLN A 44 9.70 1.11 8.44
N ILE A 45 9.26 2.35 8.25
CA ILE A 45 9.20 2.98 6.93
C ILE A 45 10.60 3.00 6.30
N ALA A 46 11.62 3.42 7.06
CA ALA A 46 13.00 3.44 6.61
C ALA A 46 13.57 2.03 6.34
N GLU A 47 13.15 1.01 7.09
CA GLU A 47 13.55 -0.39 6.88
C GLU A 47 12.96 -0.94 5.58
N ILE A 48 11.66 -0.69 5.33
CA ILE A 48 11.01 -1.08 4.07
C ILE A 48 11.66 -0.38 2.88
N ALA A 49 11.93 0.93 2.98
CA ALA A 49 12.57 1.69 1.91
C ALA A 49 13.98 1.17 1.57
N GLN A 50 14.70 0.59 2.53
CA GLN A 50 16.00 -0.05 2.24
C GLN A 50 15.86 -1.30 1.37
N SER A 51 14.68 -1.93 1.34
CA SER A 51 14.42 -3.12 0.52
C SER A 51 14.14 -2.79 -0.95
N ASP A 52 13.69 -1.57 -1.26
CA ASP A 52 13.42 -1.10 -2.62
C ASP A 52 13.74 0.40 -2.75
N ILE A 53 14.79 0.71 -3.51
CA ILE A 53 15.24 2.09 -3.73
C ILE A 53 14.21 2.94 -4.46
N ALA A 54 13.30 2.34 -5.24
CA ALA A 54 12.24 3.06 -5.94
C ALA A 54 11.35 3.84 -4.96
N LEU A 55 11.09 3.28 -3.77
CA LEU A 55 10.29 3.95 -2.73
C LEU A 55 10.90 5.28 -2.25
N MET A 56 12.21 5.48 -2.41
CA MET A 56 12.89 6.73 -2.06
C MET A 56 12.98 7.73 -3.22
N LEU A 57 12.84 7.25 -4.46
CA LEU A 57 13.11 8.02 -5.68
C LEU A 57 11.83 8.39 -6.43
N ASP A 58 10.79 7.58 -6.32
CA ASP A 58 9.50 7.80 -6.95
C ASP A 58 8.82 9.02 -6.32
N GLU A 59 8.13 9.79 -7.17
CA GLU A 59 7.27 10.89 -6.73
C GLU A 59 5.83 10.35 -6.61
N PRO A 60 5.21 10.37 -5.41
CA PRO A 60 3.88 9.85 -5.21
C PRO A 60 2.83 10.69 -5.95
N GLU A 61 1.91 10.04 -6.63
CA GLU A 61 0.85 10.68 -7.42
C GLU A 61 -0.15 11.46 -6.55
N LEU A 62 -0.42 10.96 -5.34
CA LEU A 62 -1.31 11.58 -4.35
C LEU A 62 -0.60 12.63 -3.49
N GLY A 63 0.70 12.82 -3.70
CA GLY A 63 1.55 13.66 -2.86
C GLY A 63 1.97 12.97 -1.57
N ALA A 64 2.56 13.74 -0.65
CA ALA A 64 3.11 13.17 0.57
C ALA A 64 2.02 12.80 1.59
N ALA A 65 2.30 11.76 2.39
CA ALA A 65 1.39 11.30 3.43
C ALA A 65 1.08 12.42 4.44
N SER A 66 -0.21 12.63 4.71
CA SER A 66 -0.71 13.71 5.57
C SER A 66 -1.64 13.24 6.68
N GLY A 67 -1.64 11.93 6.99
CA GLY A 67 -2.41 11.37 8.10
C GLY A 67 -1.91 11.84 9.47
N ASP A 68 -2.57 11.43 10.54
CA ASP A 68 -2.23 11.84 11.92
C ASP A 68 -0.75 11.57 12.28
N ASN A 69 -0.14 10.57 11.64
CA ASN A 69 1.26 10.16 11.85
C ASN A 69 2.29 11.10 11.21
N PHE A 70 1.84 12.02 10.35
CA PHE A 70 2.65 12.95 9.57
C PHE A 70 2.25 14.41 9.78
N ARG A 71 1.38 14.71 10.74
CA ARG A 71 0.90 16.07 11.00
C ARG A 71 2.06 17.03 11.32
N GLY A 72 2.23 18.06 10.50
CA GLY A 72 3.33 19.02 10.57
C GLY A 72 4.66 18.50 9.98
N MET A 73 4.65 17.31 9.36
CA MET A 73 5.79 16.65 8.74
C MET A 73 5.50 16.22 7.28
N GLU A 74 4.45 16.78 6.68
CA GLU A 74 3.93 16.38 5.37
C GLU A 74 5.00 16.54 4.26
N ASN A 75 5.94 17.47 4.40
CA ASN A 75 6.99 17.69 3.38
C ASN A 75 8.33 16.99 3.70
N THR A 76 8.30 15.92 4.51
CA THR A 76 9.53 15.19 4.88
C THR A 76 9.76 13.98 3.99
N PRO A 77 11.01 13.55 3.75
CA PRO A 77 11.29 12.35 2.95
C PRO A 77 10.54 11.11 3.45
N VAL A 78 10.34 10.97 4.76
CA VAL A 78 9.60 9.84 5.34
C VAL A 78 8.11 9.88 4.95
N ALA A 79 7.50 11.05 4.86
CA ALA A 79 6.11 11.20 4.41
C ALA A 79 5.94 10.85 2.93
N TYR A 80 6.91 11.20 2.09
CA TYR A 80 6.94 10.80 0.68
C TYR A 80 7.13 9.29 0.51
N ILE A 81 8.07 8.69 1.26
CA ILE A 81 8.27 7.23 1.25
C ILE A 81 7.00 6.50 1.71
N ALA A 82 6.32 7.00 2.74
CA ALA A 82 5.08 6.41 3.23
C ALA A 82 3.96 6.45 2.17
N ALA A 83 3.84 7.56 1.43
CA ALA A 83 2.92 7.65 0.30
C ALA A 83 3.28 6.68 -0.83
N ASN A 84 4.57 6.53 -1.15
CA ASN A 84 5.02 5.55 -2.15
C ASN A 84 4.71 4.10 -1.73
N ILE A 85 4.80 3.78 -0.44
CA ILE A 85 4.39 2.46 0.09
C ILE A 85 2.88 2.26 -0.13
N TYR A 86 2.07 3.24 0.25
CA TYR A 86 0.61 3.22 0.05
C TYR A 86 0.27 2.97 -1.42
N GLU A 87 0.80 3.78 -2.33
CA GLU A 87 0.49 3.71 -3.75
C GLU A 87 0.95 2.40 -4.37
N ARG A 88 2.12 1.90 -3.97
CA ARG A 88 2.60 0.60 -4.46
C ARG A 88 1.69 -0.55 -4.01
N VAL A 89 1.25 -0.57 -2.76
CA VAL A 89 0.30 -1.59 -2.27
C VAL A 89 -1.04 -1.45 -2.99
N GLN A 90 -1.55 -0.23 -3.13
CA GLN A 90 -2.80 0.04 -3.82
C GLN A 90 -2.78 -0.47 -5.27
N GLN A 91 -1.73 -0.14 -6.01
CA GLN A 91 -1.56 -0.58 -7.40
C GLN A 91 -1.60 -2.12 -7.50
N GLU A 92 -0.81 -2.81 -6.67
CA GLU A 92 -0.71 -4.27 -6.67
C GLU A 92 -2.03 -4.96 -6.31
N LEU A 93 -2.86 -4.33 -5.47
CA LEU A 93 -4.19 -4.83 -5.13
C LEU A 93 -5.21 -4.59 -6.25
N PHE A 94 -5.12 -3.46 -6.97
CA PHE A 94 -5.94 -3.23 -8.16
C PHE A 94 -5.62 -4.24 -9.26
N GLU A 95 -4.33 -4.50 -9.52
CA GLU A 95 -3.90 -5.53 -10.47
C GLU A 95 -4.49 -6.90 -10.10
N LEU A 96 -4.44 -7.27 -8.81
CA LEU A 96 -5.04 -8.51 -8.31
C LEU A 96 -6.57 -8.55 -8.48
N LEU A 97 -7.28 -7.45 -8.19
CA LEU A 97 -8.73 -7.37 -8.40
C LEU A 97 -9.08 -7.58 -9.88
N TYR A 98 -8.35 -6.96 -10.80
CA TYR A 98 -8.54 -7.16 -12.23
C TYR A 98 -8.28 -8.61 -12.66
N GLU A 99 -7.24 -9.26 -12.13
CA GLU A 99 -6.98 -10.68 -12.37
C GLU A 99 -8.16 -11.56 -11.91
N ILE A 100 -8.68 -11.32 -10.71
CA ILE A 100 -9.81 -12.07 -10.14
C ILE A 100 -11.08 -11.88 -11.00
N GLN A 101 -11.36 -10.64 -11.40
CA GLN A 101 -12.52 -10.33 -12.25
C GLN A 101 -12.41 -11.03 -13.62
N ASN A 102 -11.25 -10.94 -14.26
CA ASN A 102 -10.99 -11.61 -15.55
C ASN A 102 -11.14 -13.13 -15.45
N GLN A 103 -10.67 -13.75 -14.36
CA GLN A 103 -10.83 -15.19 -14.13
C GLN A 103 -12.29 -15.60 -13.94
N ARG A 104 -13.12 -14.76 -13.31
CA ARG A 104 -14.56 -15.02 -13.16
C ARG A 104 -15.33 -14.89 -14.48
N GLU A 105 -14.94 -13.95 -15.34
CA GLU A 105 -15.55 -13.78 -16.67
C GLU A 105 -15.20 -14.91 -17.65
N ALA A 106 -14.02 -15.52 -17.48
CA ALA A 106 -13.55 -16.63 -18.31
C ALA A 106 -14.08 -18.02 -17.88
N ALA A 107 -14.74 -18.12 -16.72
CA ALA A 107 -15.25 -19.36 -16.12
C ALA A 107 -16.75 -19.58 -16.44
#